data_AF-A0A6V7L8Y3-F1
#
_entry.id   AF-A0A6V7L8Y3-F1
#
_cell.length_a   1.000
_cell.length_b   1.000
_cell.length_c   1.000
_cell.angle_alpha   90.00
_cell.angle_beta   90.00
_cell.angle_gamma   90.00
#
_symmetry.space_group_name_H-M   'P 1'
#
loop_
_entity.id
_entity.type
_entity.pdbx_description
1 polymer ?
#
loop_
_entity_poly.entity_id
_entity_poly.type
_entity_poly.pdbx_seq_one_letter_code
_entity_poly.pdbx_strand_id
1 'polypeptide(L)'
;ARTEEHLAQEQAWLASERVWLLHRGGFTPATRCGAGDPETGKVRVRLIPSGEELLVDEEDVEKANPPQFDKAEELSQLRFLNESSVLHTLRQRYAGNLIHTYAGDSMV
;
A
#
# COMPACT_ATOMS: atom_id res chain seq x y z
N ALA A 1 -22.51 5.83 -12.51
CA ALA A 1 -22.78 5.74 -11.05
C ALA A 1 -21.81 4.73 -10.47
N ARG A 2 -21.02 5.08 -9.44
CA ARG A 2 -20.19 4.08 -8.74
C ARG A 2 -21.16 3.12 -8.04
N THR A 3 -21.06 1.82 -8.34
CA THR A 3 -21.90 0.76 -7.77
C THR A 3 -21.70 0.65 -6.25
N GLU A 4 -22.73 0.23 -5.52
CA GLU A 4 -22.71 0.10 -4.05
C GLU A 4 -21.57 -0.81 -3.56
N GLU A 5 -21.21 -1.84 -4.34
CA GLU A 5 -20.07 -2.71 -4.06
C GLU A 5 -18.72 -1.97 -4.07
N HIS A 6 -18.54 -1.03 -5.00
CA HIS A 6 -17.34 -0.19 -5.07
C HIS A 6 -17.21 0.69 -3.83
N LEU A 7 -18.33 1.22 -3.33
CA LEU A 7 -18.36 2.05 -2.11
C LEU A 7 -18.10 1.21 -0.86
N ALA A 8 -18.66 0.01 -0.77
CA ALA A 8 -18.43 -0.91 0.34
C ALA A 8 -16.97 -1.36 0.41
N GLN A 9 -16.35 -1.65 -0.74
CA GLN A 9 -14.93 -2.03 -0.81
C GLN A 9 -14.01 -0.85 -0.47
N GLU A 10 -14.37 0.37 -0.89
CA GLU A 10 -13.66 1.60 -0.50
C GLU A 10 -13.77 1.87 1.01
N GLN A 11 -14.96 1.70 1.60
CA GLN A 11 -15.16 1.84 3.05
C GLN A 11 -14.44 0.76 3.85
N ALA A 12 -14.51 -0.51 3.43
CA ALA A 12 -13.79 -1.61 4.08
C ALA A 12 -12.27 -1.43 3.99
N TRP A 13 -11.80 -0.88 2.88
CA TRP A 13 -10.40 -0.52 2.72
C TRP A 13 -10.01 0.67 3.61
N LEU A 14 -10.80 1.74 3.67
CA LEU A 14 -10.54 2.88 4.55
C LEU A 14 -10.56 2.49 6.03
N ALA A 15 -11.43 1.53 6.40
CA ALA A 15 -11.48 0.97 7.74
C ALA A 15 -10.29 0.08 8.08
N SER A 16 -9.61 -0.46 7.05
CA SER A 16 -8.40 -1.25 7.21
C SER A 16 -7.21 -0.32 7.04
N GLU A 17 -6.51 0.05 8.11
CA GLU A 17 -5.27 0.83 8.01
C GLU A 17 -4.14 0.03 7.36
N ARG A 18 -4.28 -0.23 6.05
CA ARG A 18 -3.32 -1.01 5.25
C ARG A 18 -2.09 -0.17 5.00
N VAL A 19 -0.95 -0.81 5.24
CA VAL A 19 0.37 -0.22 5.15
C VAL A 19 1.31 -1.16 4.43
N TRP A 20 2.41 -0.62 3.95
CA TRP A 20 3.57 -1.38 3.51
C TRP A 20 4.59 -1.37 4.64
N LEU A 21 5.06 -2.55 5.03
CA LEU A 21 6.23 -2.69 5.90
C LEU A 21 7.47 -2.81 5.02
N LEU A 22 8.41 -1.89 5.19
CA LEU A 22 9.71 -1.89 4.54
C LEU A 22 10.66 -2.86 5.24
N HIS A 23 11.48 -3.55 4.47
CA HIS A 23 12.54 -4.41 4.97
C HIS A 23 13.66 -4.53 3.93
N ARG A 24 14.82 -5.09 4.32
CA ARG A 24 15.99 -5.22 3.43
C ARG A 24 15.73 -5.95 2.10
N GLY A 25 14.65 -6.72 2.02
CA GLY A 25 14.26 -7.50 0.83
C GLY A 25 13.16 -6.85 -0.02
N GLY A 26 12.73 -5.63 0.30
CA GLY A 26 11.63 -4.94 -0.37
C GLY A 26 10.55 -4.53 0.63
N PHE A 27 9.30 -4.80 0.29
CA PHE A 27 8.14 -4.40 1.09
C PHE A 27 7.13 -5.53 1.17
N THR A 28 6.42 -5.60 2.30
CA THR A 28 5.38 -6.59 2.56
C THR A 28 4.08 -5.88 2.95
N PRO A 29 2.91 -6.30 2.43
CA PRO A 29 1.63 -5.74 2.84
C PRO A 29 1.32 -6.10 4.30
N ALA A 30 0.90 -5.10 5.08
CA ALA A 30 0.52 -5.24 6.48
C ALA A 30 -0.70 -4.37 6.81
N THR A 31 -1.25 -4.55 8.01
CA THR A 31 -2.30 -3.70 8.57
C THR A 31 -1.82 -3.18 9.91
N ARG A 32 -1.91 -1.86 10.15
CA ARG A 32 -1.67 -1.30 11.49
C ARG A 32 -2.72 -1.84 12.45
N CYS A 33 -2.29 -2.37 13.59
CA CYS A 33 -3.19 -3.01 14.56
C CYS A 33 -2.80 -2.68 16.00
N GLY A 34 -3.71 -2.03 16.72
CA GLY A 34 -3.55 -1.72 18.14
C GLY A 34 -2.74 -0.43 18.41
N ALA A 35 -2.56 -0.13 19.68
CA ALA A 35 -1.73 0.99 20.12
C ALA A 35 -0.25 0.64 19.92
N GLY A 36 0.49 1.56 19.31
CA GLY A 36 1.95 1.53 19.29
C GLY A 36 2.53 1.72 20.70
N ASP A 37 3.85 1.68 20.79
CA ASP A 37 4.59 1.99 22.00
C ASP A 37 5.07 3.45 21.95
N PRO A 38 4.46 4.37 22.72
CA PRO A 38 4.78 5.79 22.67
C PRO A 38 6.17 6.12 23.22
N GLU A 39 6.72 5.28 24.09
CA GLU A 39 8.04 5.48 24.71
C GLU A 39 9.16 5.17 23.70
N THR A 40 8.94 4.18 22.84
CA THR A 40 9.93 3.75 21.84
C THR A 40 9.67 4.30 20.44
N GLY A 41 8.52 4.94 20.21
CA GLY A 41 8.13 5.46 18.89
C GLY A 41 7.76 4.36 17.88
N LYS A 42 7.51 3.14 18.37
CA LYS A 42 7.24 1.98 17.52
C LYS A 42 5.76 1.76 17.30
N VAL A 43 5.43 1.26 16.12
CA VAL A 43 4.05 0.94 15.71
C VAL A 43 3.87 -0.57 15.61
N ARG A 44 2.66 -1.04 15.95
CA ARG A 44 2.32 -2.45 15.83
C ARG A 44 1.63 -2.71 14.48
N VAL A 45 2.17 -3.65 13.73
CA VAL A 45 1.68 -4.03 12.41
C VAL A 45 1.44 -5.54 12.34
N ARG A 46 0.37 -5.95 11.67
CA ARG A 46 0.10 -7.35 11.35
C ARG A 46 0.38 -7.60 9.89
N LEU A 47 1.31 -8.50 9.59
CA LEU A 47 1.61 -8.92 8.23
C LEU A 47 0.40 -9.62 7.60
N ILE A 48 0.00 -9.20 6.41
CA ILE A 48 -1.11 -9.82 5.68
C ILE A 48 -0.79 -11.26 5.24
N PRO A 49 0.42 -11.59 4.72
CA PRO A 49 0.67 -12.95 4.23
C PRO A 49 0.90 -13.98 5.33
N SER A 50 1.51 -13.62 6.46
CA SER A 50 1.80 -14.54 7.55
C SER A 50 0.82 -14.44 8.73
N GLY A 51 0.09 -13.34 8.87
CA GLY A 51 -0.73 -13.05 10.05
C GLY A 51 0.06 -12.67 11.31
N GLU A 52 1.39 -12.62 11.21
CA GLU A 52 2.29 -12.30 12.31
C GLU A 52 2.18 -10.82 12.73
N GLU A 53 2.22 -10.55 14.04
CA GLU A 53 2.25 -9.21 14.58
C GLU A 53 3.66 -8.81 14.99
N LEU A 54 4.09 -7.65 14.52
CA LEU A 54 5.43 -7.11 14.75
C LEU A 54 5.33 -5.71 15.34
N LEU A 55 6.32 -5.37 16.17
CA LEU A 55 6.55 -4.02 16.66
C LEU A 55 7.73 -3.43 15.89
N VAL A 56 7.46 -2.46 15.04
CA VAL A 56 8.40 -1.91 14.05
C VAL A 56 8.53 -0.41 14.22
N ASP A 57 9.63 0.16 13.75
CA ASP A 57 9.82 1.61 13.76
C ASP A 57 8.84 2.28 12.78
N GLU A 58 8.31 3.45 13.14
CA GLU A 58 7.31 4.14 12.31
C GLU A 58 7.88 4.56 10.94
N GLU A 59 9.19 4.78 10.84
CA GLU A 59 9.90 5.09 9.60
C GLU A 59 9.94 3.94 8.59
N ASP A 60 9.80 2.69 9.06
CA ASP A 60 9.74 1.51 8.19
C ASP A 60 8.32 1.23 7.67
N VAL A 61 7.35 2.12 7.93
CA VAL A 61 5.95 1.92 7.58
C VAL A 61 5.44 2.99 6.62
N GLU A 62 5.12 2.58 5.39
CA GLU A 62 4.51 3.46 4.39
C GLU A 62 3.00 3.20 4.25
N LYS A 63 2.22 4.23 3.88
CA LYS A 63 0.79 4.05 3.62
C LYS A 63 0.56 3.24 2.34
N ALA A 64 -0.33 2.25 2.38
CA ALA A 64 -0.71 1.53 1.18
C ALA A 64 -1.80 2.28 0.41
N ASN A 65 -1.83 2.10 -0.92
CA ASN A 65 -2.93 2.60 -1.73
C ASN A 65 -4.12 1.62 -1.73
N PRO A 66 -5.34 2.11 -2.00
CA PRO A 66 -6.50 1.26 -2.24
C PRO A 66 -6.31 0.33 -3.45
N PRO A 67 -6.88 -0.89 -3.46
CA PRO A 67 -6.75 -1.86 -4.56
C PRO A 67 -7.14 -1.33 -5.94
N GLN A 68 -8.01 -0.32 -6.00
CA GLN A 68 -8.38 0.36 -7.25
C GLN A 68 -7.18 1.04 -7.94
N PHE A 69 -6.08 1.26 -7.23
CA PHE A 69 -4.84 1.83 -7.75
C PHE A 69 -3.76 0.78 -8.09
N ASP A 70 -4.01 -0.51 -7.84
CA ASP A 70 -3.01 -1.58 -8.05
C ASP A 70 -2.55 -1.66 -9.50
N LYS A 71 -3.38 -1.27 -10.47
CA LYS A 71 -3.04 -1.22 -11.90
C LYS A 71 -3.20 0.17 -12.49
N ALA A 72 -3.04 1.22 -11.70
CA ALA A 72 -3.15 2.59 -12.18
C ALA A 72 -2.27 2.82 -13.42
N GLU A 73 -2.85 3.38 -14.49
CA GLU A 73 -2.11 3.69 -15.71
C GLU A 73 -1.16 4.87 -15.54
N GLU A 74 -1.48 5.78 -14.62
CA GLU A 74 -0.69 6.93 -14.28
C GLU A 74 -0.27 6.89 -12.80
N LEU A 75 1.03 6.74 -12.56
CA LEU A 75 1.60 6.63 -11.22
C LEU A 75 1.46 7.92 -10.40
N SER A 76 1.39 9.08 -11.06
CA SER A 76 1.18 10.37 -10.38
C SER A 76 -0.24 10.48 -9.77
N GLN A 77 -1.18 9.63 -10.19
CA GLN A 77 -2.54 9.58 -9.64
C GLN A 77 -2.68 8.71 -8.38
N LEU A 78 -1.60 8.03 -7.94
CA LEU A 78 -1.62 7.29 -6.68
C LEU A 78 -1.95 8.22 -5.51
N ARG A 79 -2.82 7.78 -4.60
CA ARG A 79 -3.20 8.56 -3.41
C ARG A 79 -2.01 8.77 -2.47
N PHE A 80 -1.16 7.76 -2.33
CA PHE A 80 0.09 7.82 -1.60
C PHE A 80 1.23 7.52 -2.57
N LEU A 81 1.98 8.56 -2.91
CA LEU A 81 3.16 8.44 -3.76
C LEU A 81 4.37 8.05 -2.90
N ASN A 82 4.61 6.76 -2.79
CA ASN A 82 5.77 6.19 -2.08
C ASN A 82 6.39 5.05 -2.89
N GLU A 83 7.62 4.67 -2.53
CA GLU A 83 8.40 3.68 -3.29
C GLU A 83 7.68 2.34 -3.34
N SER A 84 7.15 1.86 -2.21
CA SER A 84 6.42 0.59 -2.15
C SER A 84 5.20 0.56 -3.06
N SER A 85 4.43 1.65 -3.11
CA SER A 85 3.23 1.73 -3.92
C SER A 85 3.55 1.78 -5.41
N VAL A 86 4.55 2.56 -5.81
CA VAL A 86 4.97 2.62 -7.22
C VAL A 86 5.48 1.26 -7.69
N LEU A 87 6.35 0.63 -6.91
CA LEU A 87 6.87 -0.71 -7.22
C LEU A 87 5.74 -1.76 -7.24
N HIS A 88 4.77 -1.67 -6.33
CA HIS A 88 3.62 -2.56 -6.32
C HIS A 88 2.80 -2.42 -7.61
N THR A 89 2.45 -1.20 -7.99
CA THR A 89 1.68 -0.92 -9.21
C THR A 89 2.42 -1.43 -10.45
N LEU A 90 3.73 -1.16 -10.57
CA LEU A 90 4.55 -1.67 -11.67
C LEU A 90 4.55 -3.21 -11.73
N ARG A 91 4.71 -3.89 -10.59
CA ARG A 91 4.67 -5.36 -10.51
C ARG A 91 3.32 -5.91 -10.96
N GLN A 92 2.22 -5.32 -10.51
CA GLN A 92 0.87 -5.76 -10.87
C GLN A 92 0.53 -5.52 -12.35
N ARG A 93 0.99 -4.41 -12.91
CA ARG A 93 0.86 -4.11 -14.34
C ARG A 93 1.69 -5.05 -15.20
N TYR A 94 2.94 -5.29 -14.83
CA TYR A 94 3.81 -6.25 -15.51
C TYR A 94 3.21 -7.66 -15.52
N ALA A 95 2.71 -8.14 -14.38
CA ALA A 95 2.01 -9.42 -14.27
C ALA A 95 0.72 -9.49 -15.12
N GLY A 96 0.11 -8.33 -15.43
CA GLY A 96 -1.05 -8.21 -16.30
C GLY A 96 -0.72 -7.89 -17.77
N ASN A 97 0.55 -7.98 -18.19
CA ASN A 97 1.04 -7.59 -19.53
C ASN A 97 0.78 -6.11 -19.90
N LEU A 98 0.63 -5.22 -18.93
CA LEU A 98 0.47 -3.78 -19.11
C LEU A 98 1.84 -3.08 -18.98
N ILE A 99 2.69 -3.22 -20.00
CA ILE A 99 4.10 -2.82 -19.94
C ILE A 99 4.37 -1.31 -19.97
N HIS A 100 3.38 -0.50 -20.37
CA HIS A 100 3.50 0.96 -20.42
C HIS A 100 2.75 1.59 -19.24
N THR A 101 3.33 2.62 -18.63
CA THR A 101 2.67 3.41 -17.57
C THR A 101 3.14 4.85 -17.66
N TYR A 102 2.26 5.79 -17.35
CA TYR A 102 2.59 7.21 -17.22
C TYR A 102 3.10 7.49 -15.80
N ALA A 103 3.98 8.48 -15.65
CA ALA A 103 4.47 8.94 -14.35
C ALA A 103 4.34 10.47 -14.20
N GLY A 104 3.25 11.03 -14.74
CA GLY A 104 3.05 12.48 -14.89
C GLY A 104 3.50 12.98 -16.25
N ASP A 105 3.81 14.27 -16.35
CA ASP A 105 4.16 15.00 -17.59
C ASP A 105 5.42 14.50 -18.30
N SER A 106 6.05 13.44 -17.80
CA SER A 106 7.12 12.72 -18.47
C SER A 106 6.93 11.21 -18.31
N MET A 107 7.08 10.52 -19.44
CA MET A 107 7.07 9.07 -19.52
C MET A 107 8.45 8.57 -19.11
N VAL A 108 8.53 7.75 -18.06
CA VAL A 108 9.75 7.00 -17.68
C VAL A 108 9.82 5.69 -18.45
#